data_AF-A0A0A0QY10-F1
#
_entry.id   AF-A0A0A0QY10-F1
#
_cell.length_a   1.000
_cell.length_b   1.000
_cell.length_c   1.000
_cell.angle_alpha   90.00
_cell.angle_beta   90.00
_cell.angle_gamma   90.00
#
_symmetry.space_group_name_H-M   'P 1'
#
loop_
_entity.id
_entity.type
_entity.pdbx_description
1 polymer ?
#
loop_
_entity_poly.entity_id
_entity_poly.type
_entity_poly.pdbx_seq_one_letter_code
_entity_poly.pdbx_strand_id
1 'polypeptide(L)'
;DQHSVKVKNFFLDVLSPLITEADNLSVELLDLILINIVEPNKSTNKHAHELTEQLLVKTGDAFEATIKLFFNQSLVMDKPNTKLVITSKIYDIIYELNQINSDLLISVLPQLENKLLSTDDSERL
;
A
#
# COMPACT_ATOMS: atom_id res chain seq x y z
N ASP A 1 12.92 12.21 -20.47
CA ASP A 1 12.71 13.47 -19.73
C ASP A 1 13.51 13.54 -18.44
N GLN A 2 14.43 14.50 -18.34
CA GLN A 2 15.28 14.73 -17.17
C GLN A 2 14.58 15.64 -16.13
N HIS A 3 13.46 15.20 -15.57
CA HIS A 3 12.89 15.87 -14.38
C HIS A 3 13.51 15.34 -13.06
N SER A 4 14.78 14.93 -13.09
CA SER A 4 15.14 13.58 -12.62
C SER A 4 15.31 13.39 -11.11
N VAL A 5 15.47 14.43 -10.29
CA VAL A 5 15.61 14.26 -8.82
C VAL A 5 15.02 15.43 -8.05
N LYS A 6 15.29 16.66 -8.49
CA LYS A 6 14.80 17.87 -7.81
C LYS A 6 13.27 17.95 -7.77
N VAL A 7 12.60 17.56 -8.85
CA VAL A 7 11.13 17.53 -8.91
C VAL A 7 10.59 16.43 -7.99
N LYS A 8 11.21 15.24 -7.99
CA LYS A 8 10.85 14.16 -7.05
C LYS A 8 10.98 14.59 -5.59
N ASN A 9 12.11 15.21 -5.24
CA ASN A 9 12.34 15.73 -3.91
C ASN A 9 11.31 16.80 -3.54
N PHE A 10 11.01 17.73 -4.46
CA PHE A 10 9.98 18.72 -4.24
C PHE A 10 8.61 18.09 -3.97
N PHE A 11 8.21 17.07 -4.76
CA PHE A 11 6.97 16.33 -4.50
C PHE A 11 6.99 15.65 -3.13
N LEU A 12 8.11 15.03 -2.73
CA LEU A 12 8.23 14.42 -1.40
C LEU A 12 8.16 15.47 -0.29
N ASP A 13 8.80 16.62 -0.45
CA ASP A 13 8.83 17.70 0.53
C ASP A 13 7.45 18.34 0.71
N VAL A 14 6.60 18.32 -0.34
CA VAL A 14 5.22 18.81 -0.29
C VAL A 14 4.26 17.73 0.21
N LEU A 15 4.34 16.51 -0.31
CA LEU A 15 3.38 15.45 -0.02
C LEU A 15 3.59 14.84 1.37
N SER A 16 4.85 14.70 1.82
CA SER A 16 5.11 14.00 3.09
C SER A 16 4.45 14.70 4.28
N PRO A 17 4.61 16.04 4.48
CA PRO A 17 3.94 16.74 5.58
C PRO A 17 2.42 16.67 5.46
N LEU A 18 1.86 16.83 4.25
CA LEU A 18 0.41 16.77 4.04
C LEU A 18 -0.19 15.42 4.44
N ILE A 19 0.54 14.33 4.20
CA ILE A 19 0.12 12.98 4.56
C ILE A 19 0.33 12.74 6.06
N THR A 20 1.48 13.13 6.60
CA THR A 20 1.82 12.93 8.03
C THR A 20 0.91 13.74 8.97
N GLU A 21 0.50 14.94 8.57
CA GLU A 21 -0.37 15.82 9.37
C GLU A 21 -1.86 15.54 9.15
N ALA A 22 -2.24 14.70 8.19
CA ALA A 22 -3.63 14.37 7.95
C ALA A 22 -4.19 13.49 9.09
N ASP A 23 -5.30 13.93 9.69
CA ASP A 23 -5.99 13.15 10.74
C ASP A 23 -6.48 11.80 10.23
N ASN A 24 -6.92 11.74 8.97
CA ASN A 24 -7.40 10.53 8.32
C ASN A 24 -7.04 10.53 6.83
N LEU A 25 -6.51 9.41 6.34
CA LEU A 25 -6.24 9.18 4.93
C LEU A 25 -7.33 8.26 4.37
N SER A 26 -7.77 8.53 3.15
CA SER A 26 -8.85 7.76 2.53
C SER A 26 -8.33 6.50 1.84
N VAL A 27 -9.19 5.48 1.70
CA VAL A 27 -8.84 4.25 0.97
C VAL A 27 -8.66 4.50 -0.52
N GLU A 28 -9.27 5.53 -1.08
CA GLU A 28 -9.07 5.96 -2.46
C GLU A 28 -7.68 6.56 -2.67
N LEU A 29 -7.18 7.35 -1.71
CA LEU A 29 -5.79 7.80 -1.74
C LEU A 29 -4.84 6.61 -1.62
N LEU A 30 -5.14 5.65 -0.74
CA LEU A 30 -4.35 4.43 -0.62
C LEU A 30 -4.31 3.63 -1.94
N ASP A 31 -5.43 3.50 -2.65
CA ASP A 31 -5.52 2.85 -3.98
C ASP A 31 -4.61 3.56 -5.00
N LEU A 32 -4.65 4.89 -5.05
CA LEU A 32 -3.79 5.70 -5.94
C LEU A 32 -2.30 5.55 -5.63
N ILE A 33 -1.92 5.40 -4.35
CA ILE A 33 -0.53 5.22 -3.96
C ILE A 33 -0.08 3.78 -4.26
N LEU A 34 -0.78 2.78 -3.73
CA LEU A 34 -0.36 1.37 -3.77
C LEU A 34 -0.45 0.76 -5.18
N ILE A 35 -1.26 1.29 -6.09
CA ILE A 35 -1.26 0.78 -7.47
C ILE A 35 0.10 0.95 -8.16
N ASN A 36 0.91 1.94 -7.74
CA ASN A 36 2.22 2.22 -8.34
C ASN A 36 3.34 1.28 -7.86
N ILE A 37 3.11 0.44 -6.86
CA ILE A 37 4.11 -0.55 -6.38
C ILE A 37 3.93 -1.94 -6.98
N VAL A 38 2.89 -2.16 -7.77
CA VAL A 38 2.55 -3.47 -8.37
C VAL A 38 2.59 -3.43 -9.89
N GLU A 39 2.74 -4.60 -10.52
CA GLU A 39 2.70 -4.72 -11.98
C GLU A 39 1.28 -4.48 -12.55
N PRO A 40 1.14 -3.86 -13.74
CA PRO A 40 2.21 -3.41 -14.64
C PRO A 40 2.77 -2.02 -14.31
N ASN A 41 2.20 -1.30 -13.36
CA ASN A 41 2.54 0.11 -13.09
C ASN A 41 3.98 0.26 -12.60
N LYS A 42 4.45 -0.67 -11.78
CA LYS A 42 5.83 -0.76 -11.31
C LYS A 42 6.84 -0.75 -12.46
N SER A 43 6.64 -1.59 -13.49
CA SER A 43 7.57 -1.65 -14.64
C SER A 43 7.34 -0.55 -15.68
N THR A 44 6.09 -0.17 -15.92
CA THR A 44 5.71 0.79 -16.96
C THR A 44 6.00 2.24 -16.57
N ASN A 45 5.94 2.58 -15.28
CA ASN A 45 6.22 3.93 -14.78
C ASN A 45 7.16 3.91 -13.57
N LYS A 46 8.46 3.71 -13.86
CA LYS A 46 9.52 3.66 -12.83
C LYS A 46 9.57 4.91 -11.96
N HIS A 47 9.30 6.10 -12.52
CA HIS A 47 9.35 7.34 -11.75
C HIS A 47 8.22 7.45 -10.72
N ALA A 48 7.01 7.04 -11.08
CA ALA A 48 5.90 6.97 -10.13
C ALA A 48 6.16 5.93 -9.04
N HIS A 49 6.66 4.75 -9.42
CA HIS A 49 7.07 3.71 -8.48
C HIS A 49 8.12 4.22 -7.46
N GLU A 50 9.23 4.81 -7.94
CA GLU A 50 10.29 5.34 -7.07
C GLU A 50 9.80 6.46 -6.14
N LEU A 51 8.88 7.32 -6.62
CA LEU A 51 8.28 8.36 -5.78
C LEU A 51 7.42 7.73 -4.68
N THR A 52 6.56 6.78 -5.04
CA THR A 52 5.69 6.07 -4.10
C THR A 52 6.51 5.31 -3.06
N GLU A 53 7.57 4.62 -3.45
CA GLU A 53 8.45 3.90 -2.53
C GLU A 53 9.04 4.84 -1.47
N GLN A 54 9.60 5.98 -1.91
CA GLN A 54 10.16 6.96 -0.97
C GLN A 54 9.10 7.62 -0.09
N LEU A 55 7.89 7.81 -0.62
CA LEU A 55 6.77 8.34 0.14
C LEU A 55 6.34 7.36 1.24
N LEU A 56 6.14 6.08 0.91
CA LEU A 56 5.75 5.04 1.87
C LEU A 56 6.80 4.80 2.96
N VAL A 57 8.09 4.96 2.64
CA VAL A 57 9.16 4.92 3.65
C VAL A 57 9.07 6.10 4.61
N LYS A 58 8.70 7.29 4.13
CA LYS A 58 8.64 8.53 4.95
C LYS A 58 7.33 8.69 5.72
N THR A 59 6.22 8.21 5.17
CA THR A 59 4.87 8.48 5.66
C THR A 59 4.12 7.20 6.02
N GLY A 60 4.81 6.07 6.16
CA GLY A 60 4.19 4.77 6.41
C GLY A 60 3.26 4.79 7.62
N ASP A 61 3.73 5.35 8.75
CA ASP A 61 2.98 5.40 10.00
C ASP A 61 1.61 6.08 9.84
N ALA A 62 1.52 7.14 9.02
CA ALA A 62 0.27 7.82 8.74
C ALA A 62 -0.73 6.95 7.95
N PHE A 63 -0.23 6.03 7.12
CA PHE A 63 -1.06 5.08 6.38
C PHE A 63 -1.41 3.82 7.17
N GLU A 64 -0.79 3.54 8.32
CA GLU A 64 -0.94 2.28 9.05
C GLU A 64 -2.41 1.93 9.31
N ALA A 65 -3.18 2.89 9.86
CA ALA A 65 -4.60 2.69 10.15
C ALA A 65 -5.43 2.37 8.89
N THR A 66 -5.14 3.07 7.78
CA THR A 66 -5.86 2.91 6.50
C THR A 66 -5.51 1.58 5.84
N ILE A 67 -4.23 1.19 5.88
CA ILE A 67 -3.73 -0.11 5.40
C ILE A 67 -4.37 -1.25 6.19
N LYS A 68 -4.36 -1.15 7.52
CA LYS A 68 -4.97 -2.14 8.40
C LYS A 68 -6.46 -2.31 8.11
N LEU A 69 -7.18 -1.20 7.90
CA LEU A 69 -8.59 -1.21 7.55
C LEU A 69 -8.84 -1.91 6.20
N PHE A 70 -8.07 -1.57 5.18
CA PHE A 70 -8.18 -2.14 3.84
C PHE A 70 -7.98 -3.67 3.85
N PHE A 71 -6.90 -4.14 4.49
CA PHE A 71 -6.64 -5.57 4.58
C PHE A 71 -7.66 -6.29 5.45
N ASN A 72 -8.14 -5.68 6.55
CA ASN A 72 -9.13 -6.33 7.41
C ASN A 72 -10.44 -6.57 6.66
N GLN A 73 -10.89 -5.57 5.88
CA GLN A 73 -12.07 -5.70 5.04
C GLN A 73 -11.92 -6.80 3.97
N SER A 74 -10.72 -6.92 3.41
CA SER A 74 -10.48 -7.81 2.27
C SER A 74 -10.13 -9.24 2.67
N LEU A 75 -9.36 -9.43 3.75
CA LEU A 75 -8.83 -10.73 4.18
C LEU A 75 -9.65 -11.38 5.30
N VAL A 76 -10.20 -10.59 6.23
CA VAL A 76 -10.87 -11.12 7.43
C VAL A 76 -12.38 -11.08 7.29
N MET A 77 -12.91 -9.97 6.75
CA MET A 77 -14.36 -9.78 6.64
C MET A 77 -14.96 -10.34 5.35
N ASP A 78 -14.13 -10.80 4.41
CA ASP A 78 -14.49 -11.20 3.04
C ASP A 78 -15.45 -10.19 2.36
N LYS A 79 -15.21 -8.89 2.61
CA LYS A 79 -15.95 -7.75 2.04
C LYS A 79 -14.99 -6.81 1.29
N PRO A 80 -14.30 -7.30 0.26
CA PRO A 80 -13.40 -6.48 -0.53
C PRO A 80 -14.15 -5.33 -1.20
N ASN A 81 -13.57 -4.12 -1.18
CA ASN A 81 -14.12 -2.99 -1.90
C ASN A 81 -13.79 -3.11 -3.40
N THR A 82 -14.70 -3.70 -4.16
CA THR A 82 -14.52 -3.97 -5.61
C THR A 82 -14.35 -2.72 -6.48
N LYS A 83 -14.51 -1.52 -5.92
CA LYS A 83 -14.24 -0.26 -6.63
C LYS A 83 -12.75 0.08 -6.67
N LEU A 84 -11.95 -0.47 -5.77
CA LEU A 84 -10.51 -0.20 -5.70
C LEU A 84 -9.77 -1.15 -6.63
N VAL A 85 -8.82 -0.63 -7.39
CA VAL A 85 -8.03 -1.46 -8.32
C VAL A 85 -7.11 -2.40 -7.52
N ILE A 86 -6.56 -1.90 -6.41
CA ILE A 86 -5.65 -2.63 -5.52
C ILE A 86 -6.27 -3.89 -4.90
N THR A 87 -7.60 -3.97 -4.82
CA THR A 87 -8.31 -5.13 -4.27
C THR A 87 -8.02 -6.42 -5.03
N SER A 88 -7.79 -6.33 -6.35
CA SER A 88 -7.43 -7.50 -7.17
C SER A 88 -5.96 -7.93 -7.02
N LYS A 89 -5.15 -7.17 -6.28
CA LYS A 89 -3.69 -7.28 -6.18
C LYS A 89 -3.19 -7.38 -4.75
N ILE A 90 -4.07 -7.79 -3.82
CA ILE A 90 -3.79 -7.83 -2.37
C ILE A 90 -2.47 -8.52 -2.04
N TYR A 91 -2.20 -9.69 -2.62
CA TYR A 91 -0.98 -10.46 -2.33
C TYR A 91 0.28 -9.83 -2.94
N ASP A 92 0.18 -9.29 -4.16
CA ASP A 92 1.27 -8.54 -4.79
C ASP A 92 1.62 -7.32 -3.92
N ILE A 93 0.62 -6.63 -3.40
CA ILE A 93 0.78 -5.47 -2.52
C ILE A 93 1.42 -5.86 -1.20
N ILE A 94 1.00 -6.96 -0.57
CA ILE A 94 1.63 -7.46 0.66
C ILE A 94 3.12 -7.74 0.41
N TYR A 95 3.43 -8.44 -0.70
CA TYR A 95 4.81 -8.74 -1.05
C TYR A 95 5.63 -7.47 -1.24
N GLU A 96 5.14 -6.52 -2.04
CA GLU A 96 5.85 -5.28 -2.36
C GLU A 96 5.97 -4.35 -1.14
N LEU A 97 4.92 -4.22 -0.32
CA LEU A 97 4.97 -3.48 0.94
C LEU A 97 6.02 -4.05 1.89
N ASN A 98 6.15 -5.38 1.97
CA ASN A 98 7.18 -5.99 2.81
C ASN A 98 8.60 -5.62 2.38
N GLN A 99 8.83 -5.47 1.06
CA GLN A 99 10.14 -5.06 0.53
C GLN A 99 10.42 -3.57 0.77
N ILE A 100 9.38 -2.72 0.70
CA ILE A 100 9.51 -1.27 0.82
C ILE A 100 9.58 -0.83 2.28
N ASN A 101 8.63 -1.27 3.10
CA ASN A 101 8.51 -0.93 4.50
C ASN A 101 7.75 -2.06 5.24
N SER A 102 8.51 -3.02 5.79
CA SER A 102 7.96 -4.17 6.50
C SER A 102 7.17 -3.80 7.77
N ASP A 103 7.45 -2.64 8.37
CA ASP A 103 6.80 -2.22 9.62
C ASP A 103 5.30 -1.97 9.41
N LEU A 104 4.91 -1.53 8.20
CA LEU A 104 3.51 -1.36 7.81
C LEU A 104 2.70 -2.66 7.90
N LEU A 105 3.36 -3.81 7.70
CA LEU A 105 2.70 -5.11 7.72
C LEU A 105 2.56 -5.69 9.12
N ILE A 106 3.27 -5.18 10.13
CA ILE A 106 3.15 -5.67 11.52
C ILE A 106 1.68 -5.65 11.97
N SER A 107 0.95 -4.60 11.59
CA SER A 107 -0.48 -4.43 11.89
C SER A 107 -1.41 -5.37 11.11
N VAL A 108 -0.91 -5.98 10.03
CA VAL A 108 -1.62 -6.86 9.08
C VAL A 108 -1.27 -8.33 9.28
N LEU A 109 -0.10 -8.65 9.84
CA LEU A 109 0.36 -10.03 10.10
C LEU A 109 -0.69 -10.90 10.83
N PRO A 110 -1.40 -10.41 11.88
CA PRO A 110 -2.43 -11.22 12.52
C PRO A 110 -3.58 -11.60 11.58
N GLN A 111 -3.86 -10.78 10.57
CA GLN A 111 -4.91 -11.04 9.57
C GLN A 111 -4.46 -12.14 8.60
N LEU A 112 -3.18 -12.14 8.23
CA LEU A 112 -2.58 -13.18 7.40
C LEU A 112 -2.48 -14.52 8.13
N GLU A 113 -2.11 -14.49 9.41
CA GLU A 113 -2.12 -15.67 10.27
C GLU A 113 -3.52 -16.31 10.33
N ASN A 114 -4.57 -15.49 10.52
CA ASN A 114 -5.94 -15.99 10.49
C ASN A 114 -6.31 -16.66 9.15
N LYS A 115 -5.86 -16.11 8.01
CA LYS A 115 -6.14 -16.72 6.70
C LYS A 115 -5.38 -18.03 6.50
N LEU A 116 -4.14 -18.14 6.99
CA LEU A 116 -3.36 -19.39 6.97
C LEU A 116 -3.98 -20.50 7.84
N LEU A 117 -4.63 -20.11 8.93
CA LEU A 117 -5.37 -21.01 9.82
C LEU A 117 -6.80 -21.30 9.33
N SER A 118 -7.22 -20.72 8.20
CA SER A 118 -8.53 -20.99 7.61
C SER A 118 -8.69 -22.48 7.32
N THR A 119 -9.91 -22.99 7.46
CA THR A 119 -10.25 -24.38 7.14
C THR A 119 -10.52 -24.60 5.66
N ASP A 120 -10.57 -23.54 4.85
CA ASP A 120 -10.74 -23.61 3.41
C ASP A 120 -9.38 -23.72 2.72
N ASP A 121 -9.12 -24.88 2.10
CA ASP A 121 -7.87 -25.14 1.36
C ASP A 121 -7.66 -24.17 0.18
N SER A 122 -8.72 -23.57 -0.38
CA SER A 122 -8.58 -22.55 -1.42
C SER A 122 -8.15 -21.18 -0.90
N GLU A 123 -8.29 -20.96 0.41
CA GLU A 123 -7.82 -19.76 1.12
C GLU A 123 -6.43 -19.95 1.75
N ARG A 124 -6.04 -21.21 1.99
CA ARG A 124 -4.73 -21.61 2.53
C ARG A 124 -3.68 -21.65 1.41
N LEU A 125 -3.22 -20.46 1.02
CA LEU A 125 -2.02 -20.17 0.21
C LEU A 125 -1.68 -21.15 -0.95
#